data_AF-A0A1H3Q0Y6-F1
#
_entry.id   AF-A0A1H3Q0Y6-F1
#
_cell.length_a   1.000
_cell.length_b   1.000
_cell.length_c   1.000
_cell.angle_alpha   90.00
_cell.angle_beta   90.00
_cell.angle_gamma   90.00
#
_symmetry.space_group_name_H-M   'P 1'
#
loop_
_entity.id
_entity.type
_entity.pdbx_description
1 polymer ?
#
loop_
_entity_poly.entity_id
_entity_poly.type
_entity_poly.pdbx_seq_one_letter_code
_entity_poly.pdbx_strand_id
1 'polypeptide(L)'
;MPSLNQKTLDRLPVWLPEKDLQVAIASLLSSIDKKIELNNHINAELEAMAKTLYDYWFVQFDFPDANGKPNKTSGGKMVYNPALKREMPEGWDVKKLVDLASVIRRGISPIYTEEGGIPVLEAV
;
A
#
# COMPACT_ATOMS: atom_id res chain seq x y z
N MET A 1 16.20 -5.58 -38.46
CA MET A 1 15.99 -5.79 -37.02
C MET A 1 17.35 -5.88 -36.36
N PRO A 2 17.67 -5.07 -35.33
CA PRO A 2 18.86 -5.32 -34.55
C PRO A 2 18.73 -6.70 -33.90
N SER A 3 19.67 -7.60 -34.19
CA SER A 3 19.73 -8.94 -33.59
C SER A 3 20.99 -9.05 -32.73
N LEU A 4 20.81 -9.41 -31.46
CA LEU A 4 21.90 -9.76 -30.58
C LEU A 4 22.36 -11.18 -30.95
N ASN A 5 23.60 -11.33 -31.42
CA ASN A 5 24.19 -12.61 -31.78
C ASN A 5 25.50 -12.85 -31.02
N GLN A 6 25.98 -14.09 -31.00
CA GLN A 6 27.18 -14.48 -30.24
C GLN A 6 28.39 -13.60 -30.55
N LYS A 7 28.66 -13.33 -31.83
CA LYS A 7 29.79 -12.50 -32.27
C LYS A 7 29.71 -11.05 -31.76
N THR A 8 28.48 -10.56 -31.53
CA THR A 8 28.25 -9.24 -30.95
C THR A 8 28.51 -9.25 -29.43
N LEU A 9 28.08 -10.29 -28.72
CA LEU A 9 28.32 -10.44 -27.28
C LEU A 9 29.81 -10.57 -26.95
N ASP A 10 30.55 -11.37 -27.73
CA ASP A 10 31.98 -11.62 -27.52
C ASP A 10 32.85 -10.35 -27.63
N ARG A 11 32.32 -9.28 -28.24
CA ARG A 11 33.03 -8.00 -28.47
C ARG A 11 32.68 -6.93 -27.44
N LEU A 12 31.76 -7.20 -26.51
CA LEU A 12 31.39 -6.23 -25.49
C LEU A 12 32.53 -6.09 -24.48
N PRO A 13 33.13 -4.88 -24.33
CA PRO A 13 34.13 -4.67 -23.30
C PRO A 13 33.44 -4.74 -21.93
N VAL A 14 33.83 -5.72 -21.11
CA VAL A 14 33.36 -5.86 -19.74
C VAL A 14 34.56 -5.76 -18.79
N TRP A 15 34.35 -5.07 -17.67
CA TRP A 15 35.34 -5.08 -16.60
C TRP A 15 35.26 -6.42 -15.88
N LEU A 16 36.36 -7.17 -15.89
CA LEU A 16 36.46 -8.49 -15.27
C LEU A 16 37.50 -8.44 -14.15
N PRO A 17 37.11 -8.15 -12.90
CA PRO A 17 38.04 -8.15 -11.77
C PRO A 17 38.50 -9.58 -11.43
N GLU A 18 39.45 -9.73 -10.51
CA GLU A 18 39.85 -11.05 -10.02
C GLU A 18 38.68 -11.80 -9.37
N LYS A 19 38.74 -13.14 -9.42
CA LYS A 19 37.64 -14.02 -9.02
C LYS A 19 37.13 -13.74 -7.61
N ASP A 20 38.02 -13.48 -6.66
CA ASP A 20 37.64 -13.23 -5.26
C ASP A 20 36.82 -11.94 -5.14
N LEU A 21 37.18 -10.90 -5.88
CA LEU A 21 36.42 -9.65 -5.92
C LEU A 21 35.08 -9.83 -6.63
N GLN A 22 35.02 -10.63 -7.70
CA GLN A 22 33.74 -10.97 -8.35
C GLN A 22 32.78 -11.65 -7.37
N VAL A 23 33.26 -12.64 -6.60
CA VAL A 23 32.47 -13.35 -5.60
C VAL A 23 31.99 -12.41 -4.50
N ALA A 24 32.86 -11.52 -4.01
CA ALA A 24 32.49 -10.53 -2.99
C ALA A 24 31.40 -9.58 -3.48
N ILE A 25 31.54 -9.02 -4.69
CA ILE A 25 30.55 -8.13 -5.30
C ILE A 25 29.22 -8.88 -5.50
N ALA A 26 29.27 -10.07 -6.09
CA ALA A 26 28.08 -10.88 -6.33
C ALA A 26 27.35 -11.22 -5.03
N SER A 27 28.08 -11.56 -3.97
CA SER A 27 27.49 -11.85 -2.66
C SER A 27 26.80 -10.63 -2.04
N LEU A 28 27.41 -9.44 -2.14
CA LEU A 28 26.83 -8.20 -1.64
C LEU A 28 25.55 -7.84 -2.39
N LEU A 29 25.62 -7.79 -3.73
CA LEU A 29 24.47 -7.48 -4.57
C LEU A 29 23.35 -8.49 -4.38
N SER A 30 23.66 -9.79 -4.33
CA SER A 30 22.67 -10.83 -4.04
C SER A 30 22.00 -10.66 -2.68
N SER A 31 22.71 -10.14 -1.67
CA SER A 31 22.12 -9.88 -0.35
C SER A 31 21.15 -8.69 -0.39
N ILE A 32 21.47 -7.67 -1.19
CA ILE A 32 20.60 -6.52 -1.42
C ILE A 32 19.36 -6.94 -2.21
N ASP A 33 19.51 -7.70 -3.29
CA ASP A 33 18.39 -8.20 -4.09
C ASP A 33 17.43 -9.04 -3.25
N LYS A 34 17.95 -9.95 -2.42
CA LYS A 34 17.15 -10.72 -1.47
C LYS A 34 16.38 -9.84 -0.49
N LYS A 35 16.98 -8.73 -0.04
CA LYS A 35 16.32 -7.79 0.88
C LYS A 35 15.20 -7.03 0.17
N ILE A 36 15.40 -6.62 -1.08
CA ILE A 36 14.39 -5.96 -1.92
C ILE A 36 13.21 -6.92 -2.14
N GLU A 37 13.50 -8.16 -2.55
CA GLU A 37 12.48 -9.19 -2.78
C GLU A 37 11.66 -9.46 -1.52
N LEU A 38 12.33 -9.62 -0.37
CA LEU A 38 11.67 -9.81 0.92
C LEU A 38 10.76 -8.62 1.29
N ASN A 39 11.25 -7.38 1.12
CA ASN A 39 10.45 -6.19 1.43
C ASN A 39 9.24 -6.08 0.50
N ASN A 40 9.38 -6.42 -0.78
CA ASN A 40 8.27 -6.44 -1.72
C ASN A 40 7.23 -7.51 -1.35
N HIS A 41 7.67 -8.68 -0.92
CA HIS A 41 6.79 -9.73 -0.42
C HIS A 41 6.02 -9.27 0.83
N ILE A 42 6.71 -8.66 1.81
CA ILE A 42 6.07 -8.09 3.00
C ILE A 42 5.02 -7.04 2.62
N ASN A 43 5.33 -6.13 1.68
CA ASN A 43 4.38 -5.12 1.22
C ASN A 43 3.13 -5.76 0.58
N ALA A 44 3.31 -6.80 -0.24
CA ALA A 44 2.20 -7.52 -0.86
C ALA A 44 1.30 -8.20 0.18
N GLU A 45 1.89 -8.83 1.21
CA GLU A 45 1.14 -9.43 2.33
C GLU A 45 0.39 -8.38 3.14
N LEU A 46 1.03 -7.24 3.44
CA LEU A 46 0.38 -6.13 4.15
C LEU A 46 -0.79 -5.55 3.35
N GLU A 47 -0.64 -5.41 2.02
CA GLU A 47 -1.72 -4.96 1.15
C GLU A 47 -2.88 -5.96 1.15
N ALA A 48 -2.59 -7.26 1.07
CA ALA A 48 -3.60 -8.31 1.13
C ALA A 48 -4.35 -8.32 2.47
N MET A 49 -3.62 -8.17 3.58
CA MET A 49 -4.20 -8.03 4.92
C MET A 49 -5.09 -6.79 5.03
N ALA A 50 -4.64 -5.64 4.52
CA ALA A 50 -5.41 -4.40 4.56
C ALA A 50 -6.71 -4.50 3.74
N LYS A 51 -6.67 -5.10 2.55
CA LYS A 51 -7.87 -5.39 1.75
C LYS A 51 -8.84 -6.30 2.49
N THR A 52 -8.33 -7.37 3.11
CA THR A 52 -9.14 -8.31 3.88
C THR A 52 -9.83 -7.63 5.07
N LEU A 53 -9.10 -6.79 5.81
CA LEU A 53 -9.67 -6.01 6.91
C LEU A 53 -10.73 -5.02 6.42
N TYR A 54 -10.47 -4.34 5.29
CA TYR A 54 -11.44 -3.41 4.70
C TYR A 54 -12.74 -4.12 4.31
N ASP A 55 -12.64 -5.27 3.65
CA ASP A 55 -13.80 -6.08 3.26
C ASP A 55 -14.58 -6.54 4.49
N TYR A 56 -13.90 -7.04 5.51
CA TYR A 56 -14.53 -7.49 6.74
C TYR A 56 -15.23 -6.35 7.49
N TRP A 57 -14.56 -5.21 7.65
CA TRP A 57 -15.06 -4.11 8.49
C TRP A 57 -16.08 -3.22 7.80
N PHE A 58 -15.92 -2.95 6.50
CA PHE A 58 -16.70 -1.92 5.80
C PHE A 58 -17.59 -2.45 4.68
N VAL A 59 -17.39 -3.69 4.23
CA VAL A 59 -18.30 -4.37 3.31
C VAL A 59 -19.21 -5.32 4.07
N GLN A 60 -18.65 -6.14 4.96
CA GLN A 60 -19.41 -7.11 5.76
C GLN A 60 -19.94 -6.55 7.08
N PHE A 61 -19.41 -5.41 7.55
CA PHE A 61 -19.75 -4.75 8.82
C PHE A 61 -19.42 -5.57 10.07
N ASP A 62 -18.39 -6.41 10.00
CA ASP A 62 -18.01 -7.33 11.07
C ASP A 62 -16.74 -6.86 11.83
N PHE A 63 -16.60 -5.54 11.98
CA PHE A 63 -15.54 -4.92 12.77
C PHE A 63 -15.63 -5.31 14.26
N PRO A 64 -14.50 -5.30 15.00
CA PRO A 64 -14.51 -5.68 16.41
C PRO A 64 -15.33 -4.71 17.27
N ASP A 65 -16.13 -5.26 18.19
CA ASP A 65 -16.80 -4.54 19.26
C ASP A 65 -15.82 -4.15 20.39
N ALA A 66 -16.33 -3.55 21.47
CA ALA A 66 -15.53 -3.14 22.63
C ALA A 66 -14.78 -4.30 23.32
N ASN A 67 -15.20 -5.56 23.09
CA ASN A 67 -14.57 -6.77 23.63
C ASN A 67 -13.74 -7.51 22.56
N GLY A 68 -13.55 -6.92 21.38
CA GLY A 68 -12.82 -7.53 20.27
C GLY A 68 -13.60 -8.60 19.50
N LYS A 69 -14.91 -8.76 19.74
CA LYS A 69 -15.74 -9.74 19.04
C LYS A 69 -16.30 -9.15 17.74
N PRO A 70 -16.45 -9.93 16.67
CA PRO A 70 -16.98 -9.41 15.41
C PRO A 70 -18.41 -8.90 15.56
N ASN A 71 -18.68 -7.65 15.16
CA ASN A 71 -19.94 -6.97 15.45
C ASN A 71 -21.14 -7.70 14.85
N LYS A 72 -21.15 -7.95 13.53
CA LYS A 72 -22.31 -8.54 12.85
C LYS A 72 -22.51 -10.01 13.24
N THR A 73 -21.43 -10.79 13.25
CA THR A 73 -21.49 -12.23 13.58
C THR A 73 -21.81 -12.48 15.05
N SER A 74 -21.50 -11.54 15.94
CA SER A 74 -21.84 -11.62 17.37
C SER A 74 -23.22 -11.05 17.72
N GLY A 75 -24.08 -10.81 16.73
CA GLY A 75 -25.47 -10.36 16.95
C GLY A 75 -25.65 -8.84 16.97
N GLY A 76 -24.68 -8.08 16.45
CA GLY A 76 -24.82 -6.65 16.23
C GLY A 76 -26.00 -6.33 15.33
N LYS A 77 -26.85 -5.41 15.78
CA LYS A 77 -28.11 -5.09 15.09
C LYS A 77 -27.83 -4.33 13.80
N MET A 78 -28.42 -4.82 12.71
CA MET A 78 -28.36 -4.23 11.37
C MET A 78 -29.70 -3.60 11.02
N VAL A 79 -29.68 -2.42 10.39
CA VAL A 79 -30.86 -1.65 9.99
C VAL A 79 -30.77 -1.33 8.49
N TYR A 80 -31.85 -1.54 7.77
CA TYR A 80 -31.92 -1.21 6.34
C TYR A 80 -31.91 0.29 6.12
N ASN A 81 -30.99 0.78 5.28
CA ASN A 81 -30.92 2.17 4.86
C ASN A 81 -31.45 2.32 3.41
N PRO A 82 -32.60 3.00 3.20
CA PRO A 82 -33.18 3.16 1.87
C PRO A 82 -32.31 3.95 0.89
N ALA A 83 -31.50 4.90 1.37
CA ALA A 83 -30.66 5.74 0.52
C ALA A 83 -29.46 4.96 -0.05
N LEU A 84 -28.81 4.11 0.77
CA LEU A 84 -27.73 3.23 0.31
C LEU A 84 -28.23 1.91 -0.29
N LYS A 85 -29.53 1.61 -0.16
CA LYS A 85 -30.15 0.35 -0.58
C LYS A 85 -29.46 -0.89 0.01
N ARG A 86 -28.95 -0.77 1.24
CA ARG A 86 -28.26 -1.86 1.95
C ARG A 86 -28.49 -1.75 3.46
N GLU A 87 -28.25 -2.85 4.16
CA GLU A 87 -28.19 -2.86 5.62
C GLU A 87 -26.89 -2.23 6.13
N MET A 88 -26.97 -1.58 7.29
CA MET A 88 -25.82 -1.01 8.00
C MET A 88 -25.99 -1.22 9.51
N PRO A 89 -24.92 -1.14 10.31
CA PRO A 89 -25.02 -1.23 11.76
C PRO A 89 -25.96 -0.16 12.34
N GLU A 90 -26.73 -0.53 13.36
CA GLU A 90 -27.53 0.42 14.11
C GLU A 90 -26.65 1.54 14.70
N GLY A 91 -27.11 2.79 14.58
CA GLY A 91 -26.38 3.98 15.04
C GLY A 91 -25.42 4.58 14.01
N TRP A 92 -25.18 3.91 12.87
CA TRP A 92 -24.49 4.53 11.74
C TRP A 92 -25.45 5.44 10.97
N ASP A 93 -24.92 6.56 10.47
CA ASP A 93 -25.68 7.55 9.72
C ASP A 93 -24.93 7.98 8.46
N VAL A 94 -25.68 8.32 7.41
CA VAL A 94 -25.14 8.75 6.12
C VAL A 94 -25.20 10.26 6.05
N LYS A 95 -24.05 10.91 6.23
CA LYS A 95 -23.93 12.37 6.20
C LYS A 95 -23.08 12.83 5.03
N LYS A 96 -23.27 14.08 4.61
CA LYS A 96 -22.38 14.68 3.62
C LYS A 96 -21.06 15.03 4.30
N LEU A 97 -19.96 14.93 3.56
CA LEU A 97 -18.63 15.28 4.09
C LEU A 97 -18.58 16.72 4.65
N VAL A 98 -19.33 17.65 4.04
CA VAL A 98 -19.44 19.06 4.50
C VAL A 98 -20.05 19.22 5.87
N ASP A 99 -20.84 18.24 6.32
CA ASP A 99 -21.45 18.27 7.64
C ASP A 99 -20.49 17.76 8.73
N LEU A 100 -19.39 17.10 8.32
CA LEU A 100 -18.43 16.45 9.22
C LEU A 100 -17.06 17.14 9.26
N ALA A 101 -16.72 17.91 8.22
CA ALA A 101 -15.41 18.55 8.10
C ALA A 101 -15.51 20.07 8.32
N SER A 102 -14.66 20.62 9.20
CA SER A 102 -14.56 22.06 9.42
C SER A 102 -13.95 22.81 8.25
N VAL A 103 -13.20 22.11 7.39
CA VAL A 103 -12.53 22.66 6.21
C VAL A 103 -12.72 21.71 5.04
N ILE A 104 -13.38 22.20 3.99
CA ILE A 104 -13.43 21.53 2.68
C ILE A 104 -12.84 22.47 1.65
N ARG A 105 -11.63 22.16 1.19
CA ARG A 105 -10.93 22.89 0.14
C ARG A 105 -10.29 21.88 -0.80
N ARG A 106 -10.14 22.25 -2.08
CA ARG A 106 -9.51 21.40 -3.11
C ARG A 106 -8.03 21.12 -2.84
N GLY A 107 -7.38 22.00 -2.08
CA GLY A 107 -5.97 21.88 -1.69
C GLY A 107 -5.55 23.04 -0.79
N ILE A 108 -4.37 22.89 -0.22
CA ILE A 108 -3.64 23.96 0.48
C ILE A 108 -2.37 24.16 -0.34
N SER A 109 -2.05 25.39 -0.73
CA SER A 109 -0.74 25.71 -1.32
C SER A 109 0.28 25.79 -0.18
N PRO A 110 1.14 24.79 -0.01
CA PRO A 110 2.09 24.77 1.09
C PRO A 110 3.28 25.69 0.76
N ILE A 111 3.96 26.17 1.81
CA ILE A 111 5.24 26.84 1.65
C ILE A 111 6.30 25.72 1.61
N TYR A 112 6.98 25.58 0.48
CA TYR A 112 8.07 24.62 0.33
C TYR A 112 9.30 25.10 1.11
N THR A 113 9.79 24.31 2.05
CA THR A 113 11.04 24.57 2.75
C THR A 113 11.96 23.36 2.62
N GLU A 114 13.22 23.58 2.24
CA GLU A 114 14.18 22.51 1.93
C GLU A 114 14.62 21.71 3.18
N GLU A 115 14.55 22.29 4.37
CA GLU A 115 14.85 21.62 5.64
C GLU A 115 13.73 21.84 6.67
N GLY A 116 13.31 20.77 7.34
CA GLY A 116 12.27 20.83 8.39
C GLY A 116 10.84 21.13 7.90
N GLY A 117 10.62 21.13 6.58
CA GLY A 117 9.33 21.38 5.97
C GLY A 117 8.33 20.23 6.09
N ILE A 118 7.04 20.55 5.93
CA ILE A 118 5.98 19.54 5.84
C ILE A 118 6.09 18.88 4.46
N PRO A 119 6.30 17.54 4.36
CA PRO A 119 6.32 16.86 3.09
C PRO A 119 4.94 16.95 2.43
N VAL A 120 4.92 17.44 1.19
CA VAL A 120 3.71 17.59 0.38
C VAL A 120 3.61 16.39 -0.53
N LEU A 121 2.54 15.61 -0.38
CA LEU A 121 2.24 14.52 -1.30
C LEU A 121 1.54 15.10 -2.53
N GLU A 122 2.24 15.14 -3.66
CA GLU A 122 1.62 15.47 -4.95
C GLU A 122 0.65 14.35 -5.34
N ALA A 123 -0.56 14.73 -5.76
CA ALA A 123 -1.49 13.79 -6.36
C ALA A 123 -1.02 13.50 -7.80
N VAL A 124 -0.60 12.26 -8.05
CA VAL A 124 -0.21 11.74 -9.38
C VAL A 124 -1.44 11.50 -10.25
#